data_AF-A0A6N4V8P1-F1
#
_entry.id   AF-A0A6N4V8P1-F1
#
_cell.length_a   1.000
_cell.length_b   1.000
_cell.length_c   1.000
_cell.angle_alpha   90.00
_cell.angle_beta   90.00
_cell.angle_gamma   90.00
#
_symmetry.space_group_name_H-M   'P 1'
#
loop_
_entity.id
_entity.type
_entity.pdbx_description
1 polymer ?
#
loop_
_entity_poly.entity_id
_entity_poly.type
_entity_poly.pdbx_seq_one_letter_code
_entity_poly.pdbx_strand_id
1 'polypeptide(L)'
;MKLSTWTATVLATPAVATGVCLLCASTAQAAPDDAGPETSSAAASSAADTSASTSTDSDDASGNSRANETADGTGSGGDADDAGDSGSLDNGDQDLDADDAELDAEIADEDLDDSHVDPGPHYVPTTVRDTLVTGDAIDVDGDGVDDGPVDEDDEDTPADDEPADDDDDPVDTVPVALEQISDAKEDLREATWDSGNVLAGLAAMLPQMYLSGASASLERWQLNHALLQQRYAETYDDPFAHWLAGARIENSIQRTIRVQDQLEAAEKLLTVVGWFGAASQMEAIGQLIGTAADNGLVYQVVKMELQYNGNNPVRTEPVIYLSINGGEPAPVLVDTGSLGLIIDPRWVGVDNVDEPTGYGWASYGDGSSEFLWESYDLPIGLDGVESSATEVLVVALQSVQGFTEYNGDYAGVFGIGANAGSPGSTNPFLAMPGMLSRGVLFDERRRRLILGPNPYGARTTIPGAPSSQLQVQIGDGEMTLVDTWVDSGGILGSVPDNVYGDGPEVPPGTVVSVYTEDGETLLYSYTTTRKNTLSVNDSEDDPRFNTGFTPFSLGTLYFSFAGEGTTSFNY
;
A
#
# COMPACT_ATOMS: atom_id res chain seq x y z
N MET A 1 -17.06 -18.38 -6.99
CA MET A 1 -16.29 -19.62 -6.70
C MET A 1 -15.47 -20.06 -7.92
N LYS A 2 -14.13 -20.05 -7.83
CA LYS A 2 -13.20 -20.78 -8.71
C LYS A 2 -12.07 -21.32 -7.84
N LEU A 3 -11.96 -22.65 -7.72
CA LEU A 3 -10.89 -23.28 -6.94
C LEU A 3 -9.55 -23.16 -7.68
N SER A 4 -8.48 -22.80 -6.97
CA SER A 4 -7.11 -22.77 -7.51
C SER A 4 -6.57 -24.20 -7.67
N THR A 5 -5.77 -24.45 -8.71
CA THR A 5 -5.54 -25.82 -9.22
C THR A 5 -4.35 -26.53 -8.56
N TRP A 6 -4.38 -26.73 -7.24
CA TRP A 6 -3.41 -27.56 -6.50
C TRP A 6 -4.05 -28.43 -5.41
N THR A 7 -4.99 -29.29 -5.78
CA THR A 7 -5.50 -30.35 -4.89
C THR A 7 -5.16 -31.73 -5.45
N ALA A 8 -4.23 -32.43 -4.81
CA ALA A 8 -3.88 -33.81 -5.17
C ALA A 8 -5.06 -34.76 -4.89
N THR A 9 -5.41 -35.60 -5.87
CA THR A 9 -6.64 -36.40 -5.83
C THR A 9 -6.59 -37.54 -4.80
N VAL A 10 -7.32 -37.40 -3.69
CA VAL A 10 -7.62 -38.51 -2.77
C VAL A 10 -8.80 -39.34 -3.33
N LEU A 11 -8.49 -40.36 -4.14
CA LEU A 11 -9.48 -41.28 -4.68
C LEU A 11 -9.79 -42.40 -3.69
N ALA A 12 -10.98 -42.37 -3.08
CA ALA A 12 -11.42 -43.37 -2.12
C ALA A 12 -12.06 -44.59 -2.80
N THR A 13 -11.54 -45.80 -2.54
CA THR A 13 -12.31 -47.06 -2.55
C THR A 13 -11.54 -48.15 -1.76
N PRO A 14 -12.21 -49.07 -1.03
CA PRO A 14 -11.56 -49.81 0.05
C PRO A 14 -11.07 -51.22 -0.32
N ALA A 15 -9.92 -51.62 0.24
CA ALA A 15 -9.51 -53.02 0.38
C ALA A 15 -8.67 -53.22 1.65
N VAL A 16 -9.01 -54.22 2.47
CA VAL A 16 -8.35 -54.50 3.76
C VAL A 16 -7.15 -55.43 3.56
N ALA A 17 -5.93 -54.97 3.90
CA ALA A 17 -4.79 -55.85 4.17
C ALA A 17 -3.71 -55.19 5.06
N THR A 18 -3.56 -55.74 6.25
CA THR A 18 -2.49 -55.58 7.26
C THR A 18 -1.09 -55.16 6.75
N GLY A 19 -0.52 -54.08 7.31
CA GLY A 19 0.90 -53.73 7.13
C GLY A 19 1.37 -52.55 7.98
N VAL A 20 1.98 -52.81 9.15
CA VAL A 20 2.60 -51.77 9.98
C VAL A 20 4.06 -51.57 9.56
N CYS A 21 4.42 -50.35 9.16
CA CYS A 21 5.81 -49.92 9.01
C CYS A 21 6.00 -48.55 9.67
N LEU A 22 6.66 -48.53 10.83
CA LEU A 22 7.30 -47.31 11.32
C LEU A 22 8.54 -47.00 10.46
N LEU A 23 8.77 -45.73 10.18
CA LEU A 23 10.08 -45.21 9.76
C LEU A 23 10.47 -44.12 10.75
N CYS A 24 11.66 -44.26 11.32
CA CYS A 24 12.10 -43.44 12.45
C CYS A 24 12.65 -42.09 11.99
N ALA A 25 12.33 -41.03 12.74
CA ALA A 25 13.11 -39.79 12.70
C ALA A 25 14.51 -40.05 13.29
N SER A 26 15.56 -39.55 12.63
CA SER A 26 16.94 -39.67 13.09
C SER A 26 17.33 -38.46 13.95
N THR A 27 17.24 -38.60 15.26
CA THR A 27 17.75 -37.60 16.23
C THR A 27 19.27 -37.56 16.22
N ALA A 28 19.86 -36.39 15.96
CA ALA A 28 21.28 -36.15 16.25
C ALA A 28 21.44 -35.88 17.76
N GLN A 29 22.46 -36.50 18.37
CA GLN A 29 22.70 -36.44 19.82
C GLN A 29 24.21 -36.33 20.08
N ALA A 30 24.60 -35.51 21.06
CA ALA A 30 25.96 -34.97 21.18
C ALA A 30 26.84 -35.59 22.31
N ALA A 31 28.09 -35.10 22.39
CA ALA A 31 29.12 -35.33 23.42
C ALA A 31 29.82 -36.71 23.42
N PRO A 32 30.99 -36.90 24.11
CA PRO A 32 31.79 -35.94 24.90
C PRO A 32 33.31 -35.85 24.53
N ASP A 33 34.08 -35.12 25.33
CA ASP A 33 35.52 -34.78 25.23
C ASP A 33 36.54 -35.90 25.57
N ASP A 34 37.85 -35.68 25.30
CA ASP A 34 38.92 -35.58 26.33
C ASP A 34 40.32 -35.12 25.78
N ALA A 35 41.14 -34.52 26.66
CA ALA A 35 42.62 -34.42 26.76
C ALA A 35 43.53 -33.77 25.65
N GLY A 36 44.39 -32.82 26.10
CA GLY A 36 45.65 -32.35 25.44
C GLY A 36 46.92 -33.07 25.98
N PRO A 37 48.11 -32.42 26.19
CA PRO A 37 48.51 -31.01 26.01
C PRO A 37 49.94 -30.82 25.38
N GLU A 38 50.65 -29.69 25.66
CA GLU A 38 52.09 -29.36 25.35
C GLU A 38 52.43 -28.99 23.87
N THR A 39 53.36 -28.06 23.49
CA THR A 39 54.22 -27.07 24.21
C THR A 39 54.74 -25.89 23.32
N SER A 40 54.69 -24.66 23.85
CA SER A 40 55.66 -23.52 23.79
C SER A 40 56.28 -22.91 22.49
N SER A 41 56.42 -21.56 22.54
CA SER A 41 57.48 -20.68 21.93
C SER A 41 57.39 -20.24 20.45
N ALA A 42 57.99 -19.11 19.97
CA ALA A 42 58.30 -17.79 20.56
C ALA A 42 58.86 -16.79 19.51
N ALA A 43 58.68 -15.47 19.76
CA ALA A 43 59.49 -14.31 19.34
C ALA A 43 59.65 -13.88 17.85
N ALA A 44 59.50 -12.56 17.66
CA ALA A 44 59.55 -11.75 16.43
C ALA A 44 60.95 -11.50 15.81
N SER A 45 61.01 -11.00 14.54
CA SER A 45 61.61 -9.69 14.14
C SER A 45 62.12 -9.54 12.66
N SER A 46 62.18 -8.28 12.20
CA SER A 46 63.05 -7.65 11.16
C SER A 46 63.07 -8.11 9.66
N ALA A 47 62.39 -7.31 8.81
CA ALA A 47 62.92 -6.39 7.77
C ALA A 47 63.95 -6.76 6.65
N ALA A 48 63.69 -6.20 5.44
CA ALA A 48 64.58 -5.89 4.29
C ALA A 48 65.08 -7.06 3.40
N ASP A 49 65.55 -6.88 2.13
CA ASP A 49 65.90 -5.66 1.38
C ASP A 49 65.88 -5.81 -0.18
N THR A 50 65.86 -4.68 -0.91
CA THR A 50 66.17 -4.47 -2.37
C THR A 50 65.29 -5.17 -3.43
N SER A 51 65.18 -4.70 -4.70
CA SER A 51 66.09 -3.86 -5.53
C SER A 51 65.35 -2.96 -6.54
N ALA A 52 66.06 -2.04 -7.20
CA ALA A 52 65.50 -0.97 -8.04
C ALA A 52 66.40 -0.61 -9.25
N SER A 53 65.89 0.15 -10.22
CA SER A 53 66.68 0.92 -11.19
C SER A 53 65.89 2.16 -11.68
N THR A 54 66.57 3.24 -12.08
CA THR A 54 65.96 4.59 -12.16
C THR A 54 66.52 5.49 -13.27
N SER A 55 65.69 5.98 -14.21
CA SER A 55 65.99 7.09 -15.15
C SER A 55 64.78 7.48 -16.01
N THR A 56 64.52 8.70 -16.52
CA THR A 56 64.71 10.13 -16.17
C THR A 56 64.61 10.95 -17.48
N ASP A 57 64.01 12.16 -17.37
CA ASP A 57 64.25 13.39 -18.15
C ASP A 57 63.78 13.55 -19.63
N SER A 58 62.70 14.35 -19.77
CA SER A 58 62.65 15.71 -20.38
C SER A 58 62.67 16.00 -21.90
N ASP A 59 61.79 16.96 -22.23
CA ASP A 59 61.85 18.06 -23.23
C ASP A 59 62.20 17.82 -24.72
N ASP A 60 61.28 18.23 -25.62
CA ASP A 60 61.44 19.44 -26.47
C ASP A 60 60.07 19.91 -27.03
N ALA A 61 60.00 21.10 -27.65
CA ALA A 61 58.76 21.79 -28.00
C ALA A 61 58.63 22.21 -29.48
N SER A 62 57.41 22.15 -30.02
CA SER A 62 56.87 23.10 -31.03
C SER A 62 55.40 22.76 -31.37
N GLY A 63 54.53 23.70 -31.76
CA GLY A 63 54.71 25.15 -31.82
C GLY A 63 54.34 25.77 -33.18
N ASN A 64 53.06 26.05 -33.40
CA ASN A 64 52.65 27.08 -34.34
C ASN A 64 51.31 27.70 -33.92
N SER A 65 51.16 29.01 -34.13
CA SER A 65 49.97 29.78 -33.80
C SER A 65 49.59 30.71 -34.95
N ARG A 66 48.35 31.19 -34.96
CA ARG A 66 47.97 32.56 -35.37
C ARG A 66 46.49 32.85 -35.12
N ALA A 67 46.22 34.10 -34.75
CA ALA A 67 44.91 34.72 -34.79
C ALA A 67 44.98 35.95 -35.70
N ASN A 68 43.85 36.31 -36.33
CA ASN A 68 43.47 37.58 -36.98
C ASN A 68 42.24 37.32 -37.87
N GLU A 69 41.34 38.27 -38.20
CA GLU A 69 40.90 39.51 -37.54
C GLU A 69 39.57 39.96 -38.21
N THR A 70 38.73 40.67 -37.45
CA THR A 70 37.79 41.77 -37.81
C THR A 70 37.13 41.91 -39.21
N ALA A 71 35.82 42.27 -39.19
CA ALA A 71 35.17 43.40 -39.92
C ALA A 71 34.00 43.12 -40.92
N ASP A 72 32.86 43.75 -40.58
CA ASP A 72 31.92 44.55 -41.41
C ASP A 72 31.06 44.00 -42.58
N GLY A 73 29.82 44.53 -42.66
CA GLY A 73 28.87 44.45 -43.78
C GLY A 73 27.53 43.78 -43.41
N THR A 74 26.50 44.45 -42.87
CA THR A 74 25.52 45.39 -43.50
C THR A 74 24.93 44.91 -44.84
N GLY A 75 23.60 44.93 -45.08
CA GLY A 75 22.44 45.26 -44.23
C GLY A 75 21.15 45.48 -45.07
N SER A 76 20.02 45.83 -44.42
CA SER A 76 18.69 46.16 -45.03
C SER A 76 17.89 44.96 -45.60
N GLY A 77 16.54 44.94 -45.59
CA GLY A 77 15.54 45.84 -44.97
C GLY A 77 14.16 45.77 -45.67
N GLY A 78 13.09 46.29 -45.04
CA GLY A 78 11.68 46.16 -45.46
C GLY A 78 10.90 45.19 -44.54
N ASP A 79 9.79 45.51 -43.86
CA ASP A 79 8.65 46.42 -44.15
C ASP A 79 7.87 45.98 -45.41
N ALA A 80 6.54 45.83 -45.46
CA ALA A 80 5.45 45.82 -44.44
C ALA A 80 4.30 44.92 -45.03
N ASP A 81 3.02 44.89 -44.64
CA ASP A 81 2.12 45.69 -43.77
C ASP A 81 0.82 44.87 -43.50
N ASP A 82 -0.21 45.48 -42.86
CA ASP A 82 -1.64 45.05 -42.87
C ASP A 82 -2.04 43.81 -42.01
N ALA A 83 -3.20 43.73 -41.35
CA ALA A 83 -4.34 44.65 -41.23
C ALA A 83 -4.97 44.62 -39.82
N GLY A 84 -5.64 45.70 -39.44
CA GLY A 84 -6.58 45.74 -38.32
C GLY A 84 -7.80 46.59 -38.68
N ASP A 85 -8.99 45.97 -38.74
CA ASP A 85 -10.28 46.64 -38.95
C ASP A 85 -11.39 45.94 -38.13
N SER A 86 -12.63 46.41 -38.24
CA SER A 86 -13.43 46.68 -37.03
C SER A 86 -14.95 46.43 -37.12
N GLY A 87 -15.53 46.09 -35.97
CA GLY A 87 -16.98 46.12 -35.68
C GLY A 87 -17.78 44.87 -36.08
N SER A 88 -19.10 44.78 -35.81
CA SER A 88 -19.96 45.52 -34.85
C SER A 88 -21.44 45.15 -35.08
N LEU A 89 -22.12 44.49 -34.12
CA LEU A 89 -23.60 44.32 -34.03
C LEU A 89 -24.24 43.48 -35.19
N ASP A 90 -25.29 42.67 -35.06
CA ASP A 90 -26.43 42.66 -34.13
C ASP A 90 -27.23 41.31 -34.21
N ASN A 91 -28.18 41.12 -33.28
CA ASN A 91 -29.21 40.08 -33.11
C ASN A 91 -29.78 39.29 -34.33
N GLY A 92 -30.30 38.08 -34.07
CA GLY A 92 -31.46 37.52 -34.82
C GLY A 92 -31.70 36.01 -34.70
N ASP A 93 -32.77 35.59 -34.02
CA ASP A 93 -33.18 34.19 -33.87
C ASP A 93 -33.63 33.53 -35.20
N GLN A 94 -33.39 32.22 -35.36
CA GLN A 94 -34.43 31.27 -35.78
C GLN A 94 -34.00 29.80 -35.62
N ASP A 95 -34.93 28.97 -35.17
CA ASP A 95 -34.85 27.50 -35.20
C ASP A 95 -34.93 26.95 -36.64
N LEU A 96 -34.44 25.72 -36.86
CA LEU A 96 -35.25 24.56 -37.33
C LEU A 96 -34.38 23.35 -37.74
N ASP A 97 -34.83 22.17 -37.30
CA ASP A 97 -34.83 20.85 -37.97
C ASP A 97 -33.56 20.31 -38.70
N ALA A 98 -32.85 19.45 -37.98
CA ALA A 98 -32.73 18.00 -38.22
C ALA A 98 -32.03 17.37 -39.47
N ASP A 99 -31.51 16.17 -39.19
CA ASP A 99 -31.16 15.03 -40.07
C ASP A 99 -29.84 15.02 -40.90
N ASP A 100 -29.28 13.80 -40.97
CA ASP A 100 -28.24 13.25 -41.85
C ASP A 100 -26.87 13.96 -42.00
N ALA A 101 -25.89 13.51 -41.20
CA ALA A 101 -24.69 12.86 -41.74
C ALA A 101 -23.96 12.02 -40.65
N GLU A 102 -24.03 10.68 -40.74
CA GLU A 102 -22.98 9.85 -40.15
C GLU A 102 -21.68 10.04 -40.95
N LEU A 103 -20.55 10.15 -40.25
CA LEU A 103 -19.23 10.18 -40.88
C LEU A 103 -18.31 9.16 -40.21
N ASP A 104 -18.29 7.94 -40.77
CA ASP A 104 -17.25 6.95 -40.48
C ASP A 104 -15.87 7.58 -40.70
N ALA A 105 -15.09 7.64 -39.63
CA ALA A 105 -13.69 8.04 -39.65
C ALA A 105 -12.83 6.88 -39.13
N GLU A 106 -12.65 5.85 -39.96
CA GLU A 106 -11.58 4.88 -39.74
C GLU A 106 -10.23 5.61 -39.73
N ILE A 107 -9.66 5.79 -38.54
CA ILE A 107 -8.24 6.13 -38.39
C ILE A 107 -7.49 4.79 -38.29
N ALA A 108 -6.87 4.41 -39.40
CA ALA A 108 -6.07 3.19 -39.48
C ALA A 108 -4.74 3.33 -38.70
N ASP A 109 -4.27 2.21 -38.15
CA ASP A 109 -2.91 2.08 -37.64
C ASP A 109 -1.90 2.18 -38.81
N GLU A 110 -1.01 3.18 -38.78
CA GLU A 110 0.29 3.13 -39.48
C GLU A 110 1.40 3.70 -38.58
N ASP A 111 2.57 3.05 -38.56
CA ASP A 111 3.67 3.31 -37.64
C ASP A 111 4.44 4.62 -37.93
N LEU A 112 4.72 5.41 -36.88
CA LEU A 112 5.84 6.36 -36.79
C LEU A 112 6.40 6.28 -35.36
N ASP A 113 7.43 5.48 -35.10
CA ASP A 113 8.87 5.71 -35.33
C ASP A 113 9.55 6.50 -34.20
N ASP A 114 10.78 6.11 -33.86
CA ASP A 114 11.43 6.38 -32.57
C ASP A 114 12.21 7.70 -32.56
N SER A 115 11.78 8.64 -31.72
CA SER A 115 12.51 9.90 -31.47
C SER A 115 12.77 10.17 -29.98
N HIS A 116 13.52 9.27 -29.34
CA HIS A 116 14.53 9.63 -28.32
C HIS A 116 14.00 10.42 -27.09
N VAL A 117 13.19 9.76 -26.27
CA VAL A 117 12.98 10.19 -24.87
C VAL A 117 14.20 9.77 -24.04
N ASP A 118 14.86 10.74 -23.39
CA ASP A 118 16.00 10.49 -22.50
C ASP A 118 15.50 9.84 -21.19
N PRO A 119 15.87 8.58 -20.88
CA PRO A 119 15.35 7.90 -19.71
C PRO A 119 16.13 8.33 -18.46
N GLY A 120 15.42 8.94 -17.51
CA GLY A 120 15.92 9.14 -16.14
C GLY A 120 16.45 7.83 -15.54
N PRO A 121 17.39 7.91 -14.59
CA PRO A 121 18.22 6.78 -14.23
C PRO A 121 17.41 5.60 -13.66
N HIS A 122 17.98 4.40 -13.82
CA HIS A 122 17.54 3.13 -13.20
C HIS A 122 16.45 2.32 -13.93
N TYR A 123 16.58 2.19 -15.25
CA TYR A 123 16.01 1.03 -15.98
C TYR A 123 16.88 -0.24 -15.77
N VAL A 124 16.25 -1.36 -15.40
CA VAL A 124 16.90 -2.69 -15.31
C VAL A 124 16.23 -3.67 -16.29
N PRO A 125 16.95 -4.29 -17.24
CA PRO A 125 16.37 -5.17 -18.25
C PRO A 125 15.71 -6.45 -17.70
N THR A 126 14.66 -6.91 -18.38
CA THR A 126 13.80 -8.06 -17.99
C THR A 126 14.42 -9.46 -18.13
N THR A 127 15.74 -9.57 -18.28
CA THR A 127 16.45 -10.83 -18.59
C THR A 127 17.18 -11.47 -17.39
N VAL A 128 16.56 -11.47 -16.21
CA VAL A 128 16.97 -12.31 -15.07
C VAL A 128 15.75 -13.04 -14.49
N ARG A 129 15.33 -14.11 -15.18
CA ARG A 129 14.29 -15.04 -14.72
C ARG A 129 14.71 -16.50 -14.92
N ASP A 130 15.84 -16.89 -14.34
CA ASP A 130 16.04 -18.28 -13.90
C ASP A 130 17.16 -18.41 -12.86
N THR A 131 17.02 -19.35 -11.92
CA THR A 131 17.91 -19.64 -10.76
C THR A 131 18.13 -18.46 -9.77
N LEU A 132 18.16 -18.63 -8.44
CA LEU A 132 18.38 -19.83 -7.60
C LEU A 132 17.22 -20.15 -6.64
N VAL A 133 17.17 -21.43 -6.25
CA VAL A 133 16.57 -21.91 -5.00
C VAL A 133 17.72 -22.41 -4.11
N THR A 134 17.54 -22.39 -2.78
CA THR A 134 18.51 -22.72 -1.71
C THR A 134 19.57 -21.65 -1.42
N GLY A 135 19.86 -21.49 -0.12
CA GLY A 135 20.78 -20.51 0.46
C GLY A 135 20.39 -20.24 1.92
N ASP A 136 21.25 -20.58 2.87
CA ASP A 136 20.96 -20.53 4.30
C ASP A 136 20.92 -19.11 4.87
N ALA A 137 20.28 -18.95 6.04
CA ALA A 137 20.45 -17.77 6.87
C ALA A 137 21.87 -17.76 7.47
N ILE A 138 22.54 -16.60 7.44
CA ILE A 138 23.80 -16.40 8.15
C ILE A 138 23.45 -15.81 9.52
N ASP A 139 23.80 -16.55 10.56
CA ASP A 139 23.76 -16.14 11.96
C ASP A 139 25.01 -15.30 12.29
N VAL A 140 24.88 -14.27 13.11
CA VAL A 140 25.97 -13.32 13.44
C VAL A 140 25.88 -12.85 14.89
N ASP A 141 26.27 -13.73 15.82
CA ASP A 141 26.72 -13.34 17.16
C ASP A 141 28.15 -12.77 17.11
N GLY A 142 28.38 -11.68 17.85
CA GLY A 142 29.67 -11.00 18.07
C GLY A 142 29.42 -9.70 18.83
N ASP A 143 29.52 -9.69 20.17
CA ASP A 143 30.73 -9.46 20.97
C ASP A 143 31.24 -8.00 20.95
N GLY A 144 31.54 -7.35 22.08
CA GLY A 144 31.30 -7.69 23.49
C GLY A 144 31.92 -6.64 24.42
N VAL A 145 31.16 -6.13 25.42
CA VAL A 145 31.58 -5.09 26.38
C VAL A 145 30.90 -5.39 27.73
N ASP A 146 31.56 -6.07 28.67
CA ASP A 146 32.45 -5.52 29.73
C ASP A 146 31.68 -4.92 30.92
N ASP A 147 31.19 -5.80 31.81
CA ASP A 147 30.45 -5.45 33.04
C ASP A 147 31.36 -4.89 34.13
N GLY A 148 31.42 -3.56 34.24
CA GLY A 148 31.98 -2.86 35.40
C GLY A 148 30.91 -2.63 36.49
N PRO A 149 31.17 -2.92 37.78
CA PRO A 149 30.23 -2.63 38.85
C PRO A 149 30.14 -1.12 39.11
N VAL A 150 28.94 -0.65 39.45
CA VAL A 150 28.67 0.73 39.90
C VAL A 150 27.91 0.64 41.22
N ASP A 151 28.29 1.48 42.19
CA ASP A 151 27.88 1.36 43.60
C ASP A 151 26.44 1.87 43.88
N GLU A 152 25.84 1.37 44.98
CA GLU A 152 24.64 1.94 45.61
C GLU A 152 25.02 3.16 46.48
N ASP A 153 24.33 4.30 46.30
CA ASP A 153 24.12 5.35 47.31
C ASP A 153 22.96 6.29 46.84
N ASP A 154 22.18 6.85 47.78
CA ASP A 154 20.94 7.60 47.52
C ASP A 154 21.14 9.06 47.04
N GLU A 155 20.15 9.65 46.35
CA GLU A 155 19.45 10.89 46.81
C GLU A 155 18.15 11.21 46.02
N ASP A 156 17.26 12.01 46.62
CA ASP A 156 15.91 12.32 46.10
C ASP A 156 15.87 13.04 44.75
N THR A 157 14.91 12.68 43.89
CA THR A 157 14.35 13.56 42.84
C THR A 157 12.82 13.35 42.79
N PRO A 158 11.99 14.39 42.66
CA PRO A 158 10.54 14.23 42.61
C PRO A 158 10.08 13.43 41.38
N ALA A 159 8.91 12.79 41.48
CA ALA A 159 8.20 12.30 40.31
C ALA A 159 7.66 13.51 39.52
N ASP A 160 8.31 13.83 38.41
CA ASP A 160 7.71 14.62 37.33
C ASP A 160 6.74 13.71 36.55
N ASP A 161 5.68 14.31 35.98
CA ASP A 161 4.50 13.58 35.52
C ASP A 161 4.80 12.57 34.39
N GLU A 162 4.43 11.30 34.60
CA GLU A 162 4.19 10.36 33.50
C GLU A 162 3.10 10.97 32.59
N PRO A 163 3.31 11.09 31.26
CA PRO A 163 2.24 11.48 30.36
C PRO A 163 1.13 10.42 30.45
N ALA A 164 -0.13 10.84 30.34
CA ALA A 164 -1.21 9.87 30.25
C ALA A 164 -1.06 9.05 28.97
N ASP A 165 -1.25 7.73 29.06
CA ASP A 165 -1.43 6.87 27.90
C ASP A 165 -2.71 7.34 27.17
N ASP A 166 -2.57 7.96 25.99
CA ASP A 166 -3.71 8.24 25.12
C ASP A 166 -4.12 6.92 24.43
N ASP A 167 -5.21 6.32 24.91
CA ASP A 167 -5.79 5.00 24.52
C ASP A 167 -6.19 4.86 23.02
N ASP A 168 -5.84 5.82 22.15
CA ASP A 168 -6.21 5.87 20.72
C ASP A 168 -5.20 5.16 19.78
N ASP A 169 -4.06 4.69 20.29
CA ASP A 169 -3.11 3.88 19.49
C ASP A 169 -3.72 2.47 19.28
N PRO A 170 -4.01 2.02 18.04
CA PRO A 170 -4.78 0.79 17.86
C PRO A 170 -4.05 -0.44 18.44
N VAL A 171 -4.81 -1.45 18.88
CA VAL A 171 -4.25 -2.64 19.54
C VAL A 171 -3.45 -3.51 18.55
N ASP A 172 -2.27 -4.02 18.93
CA ASP A 172 -1.62 -5.10 18.16
C ASP A 172 -2.34 -6.42 18.47
N THR A 173 -3.01 -6.99 17.47
CA THR A 173 -3.75 -8.25 17.59
C THR A 173 -2.85 -9.48 17.41
N VAL A 174 -1.62 -9.31 16.92
CA VAL A 174 -0.71 -10.43 16.64
C VAL A 174 -0.23 -11.18 17.91
N PRO A 175 0.07 -10.53 19.05
CA PRO A 175 0.31 -11.21 20.32
C PRO A 175 -0.88 -12.07 20.77
N VAL A 176 -2.10 -11.56 20.57
CA VAL A 176 -3.35 -12.26 20.91
C VAL A 176 -3.55 -13.49 20.03
N ALA A 177 -3.26 -13.37 18.72
CA ALA A 177 -3.26 -14.50 17.80
C ALA A 177 -2.19 -15.55 18.18
N LEU A 178 -1.00 -15.13 18.61
CA LEU A 178 0.06 -16.03 19.05
C LEU A 178 -0.31 -16.80 20.33
N GLU A 179 -0.94 -16.15 21.30
CA GLU A 179 -1.49 -16.80 22.49
C GLU A 179 -2.56 -17.83 22.10
N GLN A 180 -3.55 -17.44 21.28
CA GLN A 180 -4.62 -18.33 20.82
C GLN A 180 -4.11 -19.52 19.99
N ILE A 181 -3.05 -19.33 19.16
CA ILE A 181 -2.36 -20.42 18.47
C ILE A 181 -1.64 -21.35 19.47
N SER A 182 -1.02 -20.80 20.52
CA SER A 182 -0.37 -21.60 21.57
C SER A 182 -1.39 -22.45 22.33
N ASP A 183 -2.51 -21.86 22.75
CA ASP A 183 -3.60 -22.55 23.45
C ASP A 183 -4.23 -23.64 22.56
N ALA A 184 -4.49 -23.34 21.28
CA ALA A 184 -4.98 -24.34 20.33
C ALA A 184 -3.99 -25.52 20.14
N LYS A 185 -2.68 -25.29 20.29
CA LYS A 185 -1.65 -26.36 20.29
C LYS A 185 -1.64 -27.14 21.60
N GLU A 186 -1.85 -26.49 22.74
CA GLU A 186 -1.97 -27.13 24.07
C GLU A 186 -3.22 -28.03 24.14
N ASP A 187 -4.40 -27.48 23.87
CA ASP A 187 -5.69 -28.19 23.88
C ASP A 187 -5.69 -29.38 22.92
N LEU A 188 -5.15 -29.20 21.70
CA LEU A 188 -5.05 -30.28 20.72
C LEU A 188 -4.07 -31.37 21.18
N ARG A 189 -3.02 -31.04 21.95
CA ARG A 189 -2.12 -32.04 22.54
C ARG A 189 -2.81 -32.79 23.68
N GLU A 190 -3.51 -32.08 24.57
CA GLU A 190 -4.22 -32.70 25.70
C GLU A 190 -5.31 -33.66 25.19
N ALA A 191 -6.17 -33.19 24.28
CA ALA A 191 -7.27 -33.97 23.73
C ALA A 191 -6.80 -35.24 22.99
N THR A 192 -5.54 -35.33 22.56
CA THR A 192 -5.04 -36.40 21.68
C THR A 192 -3.91 -37.25 22.26
N TRP A 193 -2.75 -36.68 22.54
CA TRP A 193 -1.60 -37.43 23.05
C TRP A 193 -1.69 -37.68 24.55
N ASP A 194 -2.01 -36.65 25.33
CA ASP A 194 -1.99 -36.76 26.80
C ASP A 194 -3.24 -37.48 27.33
N SER A 195 -4.36 -37.45 26.58
CA SER A 195 -5.51 -38.36 26.76
C SER A 195 -5.20 -39.84 26.47
N GLY A 196 -4.02 -40.15 25.93
CA GLY A 196 -3.58 -41.50 25.55
C GLY A 196 -4.13 -41.98 24.20
N ASN A 197 -4.78 -41.13 23.42
CA ASN A 197 -5.42 -41.47 22.16
C ASN A 197 -4.43 -41.40 20.97
N VAL A 198 -3.57 -42.41 20.87
CA VAL A 198 -2.51 -42.53 19.85
C VAL A 198 -3.01 -42.34 18.40
N LEU A 199 -4.25 -42.72 18.08
CA LEU A 199 -4.79 -42.52 16.72
C LEU A 199 -5.14 -41.05 16.45
N ALA A 200 -5.79 -40.38 17.41
CA ALA A 200 -6.04 -38.94 17.31
C ALA A 200 -4.72 -38.15 17.35
N GLY A 201 -3.74 -38.58 18.15
CA GLY A 201 -2.42 -37.95 18.22
C GLY A 201 -1.66 -37.99 16.90
N LEU A 202 -1.68 -39.15 16.21
CA LEU A 202 -1.09 -39.27 14.86
C LEU A 202 -1.81 -38.39 13.83
N ALA A 203 -3.13 -38.23 13.93
CA ALA A 203 -3.89 -37.31 13.08
C ALA A 203 -3.56 -35.84 13.37
N ALA A 204 -3.37 -35.50 14.65
CA ALA A 204 -3.08 -34.14 15.12
C ALA A 204 -1.67 -33.62 14.74
N MET A 205 -0.75 -34.49 14.31
CA MET A 205 0.59 -34.09 13.88
C MET A 205 0.59 -33.03 12.76
N LEU A 206 -0.38 -33.08 11.84
CA LEU A 206 -0.46 -32.11 10.75
C LEU A 206 -1.01 -30.74 11.21
N PRO A 207 -2.17 -30.64 11.89
CA PRO A 207 -2.59 -29.37 12.50
C PRO A 207 -1.51 -28.75 13.41
N GLN A 208 -0.85 -29.53 14.26
CA GLN A 208 0.24 -29.06 15.13
C GLN A 208 1.41 -28.45 14.33
N MET A 209 1.77 -29.06 13.19
CA MET A 209 2.79 -28.53 12.29
C MET A 209 2.34 -27.23 11.62
N TYR A 210 1.09 -27.13 11.18
CA TYR A 210 0.54 -25.91 10.59
C TYR A 210 0.46 -24.76 11.59
N LEU A 211 -0.08 -25.00 12.79
CA LEU A 211 -0.15 -24.02 13.89
C LEU A 211 1.25 -23.54 14.32
N SER A 212 2.24 -24.43 14.34
CA SER A 212 3.64 -24.04 14.62
C SER A 212 4.29 -23.28 13.46
N GLY A 213 3.86 -23.52 12.21
CA GLY A 213 4.27 -22.74 11.05
C GLY A 213 3.65 -21.34 11.02
N ALA A 214 2.41 -21.21 11.52
CA ALA A 214 1.69 -19.95 11.71
C ALA A 214 2.38 -19.07 12.76
N SER A 215 2.61 -19.60 13.98
CA SER A 215 3.23 -18.81 15.06
C SER A 215 4.62 -18.30 14.65
N ALA A 216 5.50 -19.17 14.17
CA ALA A 216 6.84 -18.81 13.70
C ALA A 216 6.85 -17.86 12.47
N SER A 217 5.71 -17.69 11.79
CA SER A 217 5.55 -16.73 10.69
C SER A 217 5.10 -15.35 11.19
N LEU A 218 4.22 -15.30 12.20
CA LEU A 218 3.79 -14.08 12.89
C LEU A 218 4.90 -13.51 13.79
N GLU A 219 5.51 -14.34 14.66
CA GLU A 219 6.68 -14.01 15.49
C GLU A 219 7.79 -13.36 14.63
N ARG A 220 8.08 -13.96 13.48
CA ARG A 220 9.08 -13.46 12.54
C ARG A 220 8.68 -12.14 11.88
N TRP A 221 7.40 -11.90 11.63
CA TRP A 221 6.95 -10.59 11.12
C TRP A 221 7.17 -9.51 12.18
N GLN A 222 6.68 -9.70 13.42
CA GLN A 222 6.85 -8.73 14.51
C GLN A 222 8.32 -8.38 14.73
N LEU A 223 9.20 -9.38 14.85
CA LEU A 223 10.64 -9.19 15.09
C LEU A 223 11.41 -8.53 13.93
N ASN A 224 10.84 -8.43 12.72
CA ASN A 224 11.57 -7.95 11.54
C ASN A 224 10.91 -6.77 10.81
N HIS A 225 9.65 -6.42 11.10
CA HIS A 225 8.89 -5.42 10.34
C HIS A 225 9.59 -4.05 10.31
N ALA A 226 9.90 -3.47 11.48
CA ALA A 226 10.60 -2.20 11.59
C ALA A 226 12.02 -2.23 10.97
N LEU A 227 12.74 -3.34 11.14
CA LEU A 227 14.06 -3.52 10.53
C LEU A 227 13.99 -3.55 8.99
N LEU A 228 12.93 -4.14 8.42
CA LEU A 228 12.72 -4.16 6.97
C LEU A 228 12.38 -2.76 6.43
N GLN A 229 11.54 -1.99 7.13
CA GLN A 229 11.27 -0.57 6.82
C GLN A 229 12.59 0.24 6.83
N GLN A 230 13.39 0.11 7.89
CA GLN A 230 14.69 0.78 8.03
C GLN A 230 15.63 0.43 6.87
N ARG A 231 15.82 -0.87 6.57
CA ARG A 231 16.72 -1.28 5.47
C ARG A 231 16.23 -0.85 4.09
N TYR A 232 14.93 -0.63 3.90
CA TYR A 232 14.36 -0.09 2.66
C TYR A 232 14.65 1.42 2.52
N ALA A 233 14.51 2.19 3.61
CA ALA A 233 14.89 3.60 3.67
C ALA A 233 16.41 3.81 3.46
N GLU A 234 17.24 3.06 4.20
CA GLU A 234 18.72 3.12 4.13
C GLU A 234 19.30 2.81 2.74
N THR A 235 18.52 2.17 1.86
CA THR A 235 18.99 1.74 0.54
C THR A 235 18.49 2.59 -0.63
N TYR A 236 17.66 3.61 -0.40
CA TYR A 236 17.04 4.43 -1.45
C TYR A 236 18.00 4.92 -2.55
N ASP A 237 19.21 5.35 -2.20
CA ASP A 237 20.24 5.83 -3.15
C ASP A 237 20.96 4.69 -3.93
N ASP A 238 20.76 3.42 -3.58
CA ASP A 238 21.22 2.24 -4.35
C ASP A 238 20.00 1.45 -4.87
N PRO A 239 19.62 1.61 -6.15
CA PRO A 239 18.45 0.97 -6.73
C PRO A 239 18.44 -0.56 -6.68
N PHE A 240 19.61 -1.20 -6.67
CA PHE A 240 19.70 -2.66 -6.59
C PHE A 240 19.52 -3.14 -5.15
N ALA A 241 20.13 -2.45 -4.18
CA ALA A 241 19.92 -2.73 -2.77
C ALA A 241 18.47 -2.43 -2.34
N HIS A 242 17.89 -1.32 -2.82
CA HIS A 242 16.51 -0.91 -2.57
C HIS A 242 15.50 -1.89 -3.18
N TRP A 243 15.71 -2.34 -4.42
CA TRP A 243 14.91 -3.41 -5.02
C TRP A 243 14.96 -4.71 -4.20
N LEU A 244 16.15 -5.08 -3.69
CA LEU A 244 16.32 -6.26 -2.85
C LEU A 244 15.67 -6.09 -1.46
N ALA A 245 15.68 -4.89 -0.89
CA ALA A 245 14.96 -4.57 0.36
C ALA A 245 13.45 -4.65 0.16
N GLY A 246 12.91 -4.07 -0.92
CA GLY A 246 11.49 -4.17 -1.30
C GLY A 246 11.05 -5.61 -1.54
N ALA A 247 11.90 -6.46 -2.13
CA ALA A 247 11.64 -7.88 -2.29
C ALA A 247 11.59 -8.66 -0.95
N ARG A 248 12.30 -8.19 0.09
CA ARG A 248 12.20 -8.75 1.46
C ARG A 248 10.92 -8.31 2.16
N ILE A 249 10.49 -7.06 1.98
CA ILE A 249 9.18 -6.56 2.44
C ILE A 249 8.05 -7.38 1.82
N GLU A 250 8.06 -7.58 0.50
CA GLU A 250 7.09 -8.44 -0.18
C GLU A 250 7.10 -9.88 0.37
N ASN A 251 8.28 -10.46 0.66
CA ASN A 251 8.35 -11.78 1.31
C ASN A 251 7.75 -11.80 2.73
N SER A 252 7.72 -10.66 3.42
CA SER A 252 7.10 -10.49 4.74
C SER A 252 5.58 -10.40 4.64
N ILE A 253 5.06 -9.59 3.70
CA ILE A 253 3.62 -9.51 3.39
C ILE A 253 3.10 -10.90 2.97
N GLN A 254 3.76 -11.53 1.99
CA GLN A 254 3.43 -12.86 1.52
C GLN A 254 3.72 -13.97 2.55
N ARG A 255 4.26 -13.66 3.74
CA ARG A 255 4.41 -14.60 4.87
C ARG A 255 3.21 -14.55 5.80
N THR A 256 2.71 -13.36 6.14
CA THR A 256 1.53 -13.24 7.00
C THR A 256 0.26 -13.67 6.27
N ILE A 257 0.12 -13.42 4.97
CA ILE A 257 -0.99 -13.96 4.16
C ILE A 257 -1.03 -15.50 4.24
N ARG A 258 0.14 -16.17 4.17
CA ARG A 258 0.24 -17.64 4.31
C ARG A 258 0.00 -18.18 5.72
N VAL A 259 -0.12 -17.33 6.74
CA VAL A 259 -0.61 -17.76 8.07
C VAL A 259 -2.06 -18.22 7.94
N GLN A 260 -2.87 -17.53 7.14
CA GLN A 260 -4.28 -17.86 6.93
C GLN A 260 -4.43 -19.23 6.25
N ASP A 261 -3.65 -19.51 5.19
CA ASP A 261 -3.56 -20.85 4.59
C ASP A 261 -3.22 -21.95 5.62
N GLN A 262 -2.37 -21.64 6.60
CA GLN A 262 -1.94 -22.60 7.63
C GLN A 262 -3.01 -22.83 8.70
N LEU A 263 -3.66 -21.77 9.18
CA LEU A 263 -4.73 -21.86 10.18
C LEU A 263 -5.97 -22.56 9.61
N GLU A 264 -6.39 -22.18 8.40
CA GLU A 264 -7.51 -22.83 7.68
C GLU A 264 -7.22 -24.32 7.41
N ALA A 265 -5.97 -24.66 7.05
CA ALA A 265 -5.56 -26.06 6.89
C ALA A 265 -5.53 -26.83 8.23
N ALA A 266 -5.13 -26.20 9.33
CA ALA A 266 -5.15 -26.81 10.66
C ALA A 266 -6.58 -27.12 11.10
N GLU A 267 -7.48 -26.13 11.02
CA GLU A 267 -8.90 -26.22 11.38
C GLU A 267 -9.61 -27.34 10.59
N LYS A 268 -9.49 -27.33 9.26
CA LYS A 268 -10.08 -28.36 8.38
C LYS A 268 -9.60 -29.78 8.73
N LEU A 269 -8.35 -29.93 9.16
CA LEU A 269 -7.79 -31.21 9.58
C LEU A 269 -8.26 -31.66 10.98
N LEU A 270 -8.75 -30.76 11.84
CA LEU A 270 -9.38 -31.15 13.12
C LEU A 270 -10.60 -32.06 12.92
N THR A 271 -11.31 -31.94 11.79
CA THR A 271 -12.38 -32.88 11.42
C THR A 271 -11.86 -34.32 11.35
N VAL A 272 -10.64 -34.53 10.83
CA VAL A 272 -10.00 -35.85 10.72
C VAL A 272 -9.52 -36.34 12.09
N VAL A 273 -9.01 -35.44 12.94
CA VAL A 273 -8.70 -35.76 14.35
C VAL A 273 -9.97 -36.20 15.09
N GLY A 274 -11.09 -35.51 14.85
CA GLY A 274 -12.41 -35.80 15.42
C GLY A 274 -13.03 -37.14 15.01
N TRP A 275 -12.52 -37.80 13.97
CA TRP A 275 -12.89 -39.20 13.65
C TRP A 275 -12.28 -40.21 14.62
N PHE A 276 -11.23 -39.83 15.36
CA PHE A 276 -10.52 -40.66 16.32
C PHE A 276 -10.63 -40.14 17.76
N GLY A 277 -10.80 -38.83 17.96
CA GLY A 277 -10.99 -38.15 19.25
C GLY A 277 -12.45 -37.77 19.54
N ALA A 278 -12.64 -36.75 20.39
CA ALA A 278 -13.97 -36.20 20.68
C ALA A 278 -14.28 -35.01 19.76
N ALA A 279 -15.26 -35.17 18.87
CA ALA A 279 -15.61 -34.15 17.88
C ALA A 279 -15.92 -32.76 18.46
N SER A 280 -16.61 -32.68 19.61
CA SER A 280 -16.95 -31.40 20.26
C SER A 280 -15.75 -30.69 20.91
N GLN A 281 -14.64 -31.39 21.19
CA GLN A 281 -13.39 -30.72 21.57
C GLN A 281 -12.69 -30.15 20.33
N MET A 282 -12.71 -30.89 19.21
CA MET A 282 -12.16 -30.43 17.94
C MET A 282 -12.93 -29.22 17.39
N GLU A 283 -14.24 -29.14 17.63
CA GLU A 283 -15.09 -27.99 17.31
C GLU A 283 -14.69 -26.73 18.10
N ALA A 284 -14.45 -26.86 19.41
CA ALA A 284 -13.99 -25.76 20.26
C ALA A 284 -12.57 -25.27 19.88
N ILE A 285 -11.64 -26.19 19.60
CA ILE A 285 -10.29 -25.84 19.11
C ILE A 285 -10.38 -25.17 17.73
N GLY A 286 -11.30 -25.61 16.86
CA GLY A 286 -11.57 -24.95 15.57
C GLY A 286 -12.01 -23.50 15.74
N GLN A 287 -12.92 -23.22 16.67
CA GLN A 287 -13.35 -21.84 16.99
C GLN A 287 -12.18 -20.98 17.51
N LEU A 288 -11.28 -21.56 18.31
CA LEU A 288 -10.07 -20.87 18.79
C LEU A 288 -9.09 -20.58 17.64
N ILE A 289 -8.91 -21.51 16.71
CA ILE A 289 -8.11 -21.31 15.49
C ILE A 289 -8.72 -20.24 14.58
N GLY A 290 -10.06 -20.19 14.44
CA GLY A 290 -10.77 -19.14 13.71
C GLY A 290 -10.53 -17.75 14.33
N THR A 291 -10.69 -17.65 15.65
CA THR A 291 -10.41 -16.40 16.40
C THR A 291 -8.94 -15.96 16.21
N ALA A 292 -8.01 -16.91 16.17
CA ALA A 292 -6.60 -16.65 15.92
C ALA A 292 -6.28 -16.29 14.46
N ALA A 293 -7.12 -16.73 13.51
CA ALA A 293 -7.02 -16.34 12.11
C ALA A 293 -7.40 -14.86 11.95
N ASP A 294 -8.54 -14.46 12.52
CA ASP A 294 -9.00 -13.06 12.54
C ASP A 294 -7.97 -12.13 13.19
N ASN A 295 -7.53 -12.44 14.42
CA ASN A 295 -6.50 -11.66 15.11
C ASN A 295 -5.12 -11.71 14.40
N GLY A 296 -4.86 -12.77 13.62
CA GLY A 296 -3.64 -12.99 12.85
C GLY A 296 -3.63 -12.35 11.45
N LEU A 297 -4.69 -11.64 11.05
CA LEU A 297 -4.75 -10.91 9.79
C LEU A 297 -3.90 -9.63 9.85
N VAL A 298 -2.61 -9.78 9.49
CA VAL A 298 -1.67 -8.64 9.42
C VAL A 298 -1.82 -7.82 8.13
N TYR A 299 -2.04 -8.50 7.00
CA TYR A 299 -2.07 -7.89 5.67
C TYR A 299 -3.13 -8.52 4.77
N GLN A 300 -3.88 -7.66 4.06
CA GLN A 300 -4.72 -8.05 2.93
C GLN A 300 -4.33 -7.23 1.70
N VAL A 301 -3.95 -7.91 0.62
CA VAL A 301 -3.60 -7.26 -0.65
C VAL A 301 -4.83 -7.30 -1.56
N VAL A 302 -5.46 -6.14 -1.76
CA VAL A 302 -6.66 -5.99 -2.59
C VAL A 302 -6.25 -5.52 -3.99
N LYS A 303 -6.82 -6.14 -5.03
CA LYS A 303 -6.57 -5.70 -6.41
C LYS A 303 -7.27 -4.37 -6.70
N MET A 304 -6.54 -3.44 -7.31
CA MET A 304 -7.04 -2.11 -7.68
C MET A 304 -6.94 -1.87 -9.19
N GLU A 305 -7.98 -1.34 -9.81
CA GLU A 305 -8.03 -0.95 -11.21
C GLU A 305 -8.17 0.57 -11.33
N LEU A 306 -7.21 1.26 -11.96
CA LEU A 306 -7.42 2.68 -12.31
C LEU A 306 -8.33 2.78 -13.54
N GLN A 307 -9.50 3.38 -13.38
CA GLN A 307 -10.47 3.64 -14.46
C GLN A 307 -10.33 5.08 -15.01
N TYR A 308 -11.05 5.39 -16.09
CA TYR A 308 -11.09 6.74 -16.67
C TYR A 308 -12.29 7.50 -16.10
N ASN A 309 -12.07 8.73 -15.64
CA ASN A 309 -13.16 9.62 -15.25
C ASN A 309 -13.78 10.28 -16.51
N GLY A 310 -14.89 9.72 -17.00
CA GLY A 310 -15.58 10.21 -18.20
C GLY A 310 -14.65 10.31 -19.43
N ASN A 311 -14.47 11.52 -19.95
CA ASN A 311 -13.63 11.79 -21.12
C ASN A 311 -12.13 12.06 -20.78
N ASN A 312 -11.72 11.91 -19.52
CA ASN A 312 -10.34 12.21 -19.13
C ASN A 312 -9.32 11.29 -19.85
N PRO A 313 -8.22 11.83 -20.41
CA PRO A 313 -7.26 11.06 -21.21
C PRO A 313 -6.24 10.26 -20.36
N VAL A 314 -6.41 10.26 -19.04
CA VAL A 314 -5.58 9.57 -18.04
C VAL A 314 -6.52 8.81 -17.09
N ARG A 315 -6.04 7.70 -16.53
CA ARG A 315 -6.78 6.89 -15.57
C ARG A 315 -6.51 7.41 -14.16
N THR A 316 -7.51 8.02 -13.55
CA THR A 316 -7.45 8.71 -12.27
C THR A 316 -8.15 7.96 -11.14
N GLU A 317 -9.11 7.07 -11.46
CA GLU A 317 -10.07 6.53 -10.50
C GLU A 317 -9.63 5.18 -9.91
N PRO A 318 -9.13 5.08 -8.67
CA PRO A 318 -8.75 3.81 -8.04
C PRO A 318 -9.97 2.99 -7.61
N VAL A 319 -10.40 2.05 -8.46
CA VAL A 319 -11.53 1.17 -8.18
C VAL A 319 -11.08 -0.17 -7.61
N ILE A 320 -11.70 -0.59 -6.50
CA ILE A 320 -11.59 -1.96 -5.95
C ILE A 320 -12.93 -2.69 -6.08
N TYR A 321 -12.95 -3.99 -5.75
CA TYR A 321 -14.16 -4.81 -5.73
C TYR A 321 -14.41 -5.34 -4.31
N LEU A 322 -15.60 -5.06 -3.74
CA LEU A 322 -16.01 -5.57 -2.43
C LEU A 322 -17.46 -6.04 -2.43
N SER A 323 -17.79 -7.07 -1.66
CA SER A 323 -19.17 -7.53 -1.47
C SER A 323 -19.82 -6.83 -0.27
N ILE A 324 -21.07 -6.38 -0.40
CA ILE A 324 -21.85 -5.81 0.71
C ILE A 324 -22.88 -6.85 1.17
N ASN A 325 -22.87 -7.24 2.44
CA ASN A 325 -23.76 -8.24 3.03
C ASN A 325 -23.86 -9.55 2.22
N GLY A 326 -22.73 -10.08 1.75
CA GLY A 326 -22.68 -11.27 0.90
C GLY A 326 -23.20 -11.10 -0.54
N GLY A 327 -23.42 -9.87 -1.00
CA GLY A 327 -23.79 -9.54 -2.37
C GLY A 327 -22.70 -9.85 -3.42
N GLU A 328 -22.98 -9.59 -4.70
CA GLU A 328 -21.95 -9.70 -5.75
C GLU A 328 -20.89 -8.59 -5.56
N PRO A 329 -19.59 -8.86 -5.79
CA PRO A 329 -18.55 -7.84 -5.57
C PRO A 329 -18.73 -6.61 -6.46
N ALA A 330 -19.02 -5.48 -5.83
CA ALA A 330 -19.31 -4.20 -6.44
C ALA A 330 -18.00 -3.43 -6.75
N PRO A 331 -17.85 -2.85 -7.96
CA PRO A 331 -16.79 -1.89 -8.22
C PRO A 331 -17.04 -0.61 -7.42
N VAL A 332 -16.13 -0.20 -6.54
CA VAL A 332 -16.23 1.06 -5.79
C VAL A 332 -14.98 1.91 -5.94
N LEU A 333 -15.14 3.21 -6.13
CA LEU A 333 -14.05 4.19 -6.09
C LEU A 333 -13.53 4.30 -4.65
N VAL A 334 -12.23 4.10 -4.43
CA VAL A 334 -11.59 4.30 -3.13
C VAL A 334 -11.16 5.76 -3.02
N ASP A 335 -11.75 6.46 -2.06
CA ASP A 335 -11.71 7.91 -1.99
C ASP A 335 -11.13 8.36 -0.65
N THR A 336 -9.92 8.96 -0.67
CA THR A 336 -9.35 9.58 0.55
C THR A 336 -9.96 10.95 0.83
N GLY A 337 -10.63 11.59 -0.13
CA GLY A 337 -11.33 12.88 0.00
C GLY A 337 -12.64 12.82 0.82
N SER A 338 -13.27 11.65 0.96
CA SER A 338 -14.55 11.48 1.68
C SER A 338 -14.51 10.41 2.77
N LEU A 339 -15.61 10.30 3.53
CA LEU A 339 -15.78 9.35 4.63
C LEU A 339 -17.04 8.48 4.45
N GLY A 340 -16.88 7.16 4.55
CA GLY A 340 -17.98 6.18 4.51
C GLY A 340 -18.27 5.59 3.14
N LEU A 341 -18.95 4.43 3.11
CA LEU A 341 -19.38 3.77 1.88
C LEU A 341 -20.80 4.20 1.50
N ILE A 342 -20.96 4.81 0.33
CA ILE A 342 -22.26 5.02 -0.33
C ILE A 342 -22.38 4.15 -1.59
N ILE A 343 -23.46 3.37 -1.69
CA ILE A 343 -23.59 2.26 -2.66
C ILE A 343 -24.98 2.21 -3.31
N ASP A 344 -25.01 1.82 -4.59
CA ASP A 344 -26.24 1.49 -5.28
C ASP A 344 -26.89 0.20 -4.70
N PRO A 345 -28.19 0.22 -4.35
CA PRO A 345 -28.89 -0.90 -3.70
C PRO A 345 -28.88 -2.21 -4.50
N ARG A 346 -28.59 -2.19 -5.81
CA ARG A 346 -28.49 -3.40 -6.65
C ARG A 346 -27.35 -4.33 -6.23
N TRP A 347 -26.36 -3.83 -5.49
CA TRP A 347 -25.17 -4.58 -5.07
C TRP A 347 -25.21 -5.06 -3.60
N VAL A 348 -26.23 -4.65 -2.85
CA VAL A 348 -26.39 -5.01 -1.44
C VAL A 348 -27.08 -6.36 -1.32
N GLY A 349 -26.48 -7.30 -0.59
CA GLY A 349 -27.14 -8.56 -0.24
C GLY A 349 -28.37 -8.31 0.63
N VAL A 350 -29.53 -8.88 0.24
CA VAL A 350 -30.84 -8.57 0.84
C VAL A 350 -31.27 -9.53 1.97
N ASP A 351 -30.48 -10.57 2.25
CA ASP A 351 -30.78 -11.52 3.32
C ASP A 351 -30.34 -10.95 4.69
N ASN A 352 -31.24 -11.03 5.67
CA ASN A 352 -31.03 -10.56 7.06
C ASN A 352 -30.70 -9.05 7.22
N VAL A 353 -31.09 -8.20 6.26
CA VAL A 353 -31.02 -6.74 6.43
C VAL A 353 -32.10 -6.27 7.41
N ASP A 354 -31.69 -5.57 8.47
CA ASP A 354 -32.57 -4.97 9.49
C ASP A 354 -33.21 -3.64 9.01
N GLU A 355 -34.02 -2.98 9.86
CA GLU A 355 -34.55 -1.64 9.57
C GLU A 355 -33.41 -0.59 9.53
N PRO A 356 -33.43 0.40 8.60
CA PRO A 356 -32.34 1.36 8.46
C PRO A 356 -32.11 2.20 9.73
N THR A 357 -30.83 2.44 10.04
CA THR A 357 -30.37 3.14 11.25
C THR A 357 -30.53 4.66 11.15
N GLY A 358 -30.63 5.20 9.94
CA GLY A 358 -30.66 6.62 9.64
C GLY A 358 -30.96 6.91 8.17
N TYR A 359 -31.01 8.19 7.82
CA TYR A 359 -31.22 8.67 6.46
C TYR A 359 -30.62 10.07 6.30
N GLY A 360 -30.20 10.42 5.09
CA GLY A 360 -29.58 11.70 4.81
C GLY A 360 -29.41 11.97 3.32
N TRP A 361 -28.69 13.06 3.02
CA TRP A 361 -28.30 13.41 1.66
C TRP A 361 -26.78 13.35 1.54
N ALA A 362 -26.30 12.98 0.36
CA ALA A 362 -24.89 12.99 -0.01
C ALA A 362 -24.69 13.83 -1.27
N SER A 363 -23.59 14.55 -1.35
CA SER A 363 -23.11 15.22 -2.55
C SER A 363 -21.58 15.18 -2.57
N TYR A 364 -21.00 15.28 -3.75
CA TYR A 364 -19.57 15.13 -4.00
C TYR A 364 -19.10 16.20 -4.99
N GLY A 365 -17.79 16.50 -5.00
CA GLY A 365 -17.21 17.54 -5.87
C GLY A 365 -17.81 18.92 -5.59
N ASP A 366 -18.35 19.56 -6.63
CA ASP A 366 -18.96 20.90 -6.59
C ASP A 366 -20.35 20.93 -5.92
N GLY A 367 -20.87 19.79 -5.48
CA GLY A 367 -22.19 19.69 -4.86
C GLY A 367 -23.37 19.79 -5.86
N SER A 368 -23.11 19.79 -7.18
CA SER A 368 -24.16 19.89 -8.21
C SER A 368 -25.15 18.73 -8.25
N SER A 369 -24.81 17.60 -7.63
CA SER A 369 -25.63 16.39 -7.57
C SER A 369 -25.86 15.94 -6.11
N GLU A 370 -27.13 15.83 -5.71
CA GLU A 370 -27.55 15.37 -4.38
C GLU A 370 -28.28 14.02 -4.43
N PHE A 371 -27.89 13.09 -3.55
CA PHE A 371 -28.44 11.72 -3.48
C PHE A 371 -29.03 11.45 -2.09
N LEU A 372 -30.30 11.06 -2.01
CA LEU A 372 -30.89 10.58 -0.75
C LEU A 372 -30.40 9.15 -0.48
N TRP A 373 -30.01 8.88 0.77
CA TRP A 373 -29.59 7.56 1.24
C TRP A 373 -30.31 7.14 2.54
N GLU A 374 -30.31 5.83 2.79
CA GLU A 374 -30.73 5.18 4.04
C GLU A 374 -29.52 4.38 4.57
N SER A 375 -29.14 4.54 5.84
CA SER A 375 -27.96 3.87 6.42
C SER A 375 -28.31 2.52 7.04
N TYR A 376 -27.41 1.55 6.94
CA TYR A 376 -27.56 0.21 7.50
C TYR A 376 -26.22 -0.28 8.07
N ASP A 377 -26.27 -1.05 9.15
CA ASP A 377 -25.09 -1.70 9.73
C ASP A 377 -24.87 -3.06 9.04
N LEU A 378 -23.98 -3.12 8.05
CA LEU A 378 -23.78 -4.29 7.18
C LEU A 378 -22.30 -4.67 7.09
N PRO A 379 -21.95 -5.97 6.96
CA PRO A 379 -20.56 -6.37 6.74
C PRO A 379 -20.14 -6.12 5.28
N ILE A 380 -18.87 -5.75 5.09
CA ILE A 380 -18.18 -5.69 3.80
C ILE A 380 -17.21 -6.86 3.66
N GLY A 381 -16.95 -7.31 2.43
CA GLY A 381 -16.06 -8.44 2.14
C GLY A 381 -15.02 -8.14 1.06
N LEU A 382 -13.75 -8.44 1.34
CA LEU A 382 -12.59 -8.21 0.48
C LEU A 382 -11.83 -9.51 0.24
N ASP A 383 -11.87 -10.02 -1.01
CA ASP A 383 -11.13 -11.20 -1.47
C ASP A 383 -11.24 -12.49 -0.61
N GLY A 384 -12.24 -12.57 0.28
CA GLY A 384 -12.50 -13.71 1.18
C GLY A 384 -12.39 -13.39 2.67
N VAL A 385 -11.96 -12.19 3.06
CA VAL A 385 -12.06 -11.66 4.43
C VAL A 385 -13.35 -10.86 4.54
N GLU A 386 -14.16 -11.12 5.57
CA GLU A 386 -15.37 -10.33 5.89
C GLU A 386 -15.12 -9.45 7.12
N SER A 387 -15.76 -8.28 7.16
CA SER A 387 -15.70 -7.35 8.29
C SER A 387 -16.75 -7.67 9.36
N SER A 388 -16.60 -7.06 10.53
CA SER A 388 -17.76 -6.81 11.40
C SER A 388 -18.74 -5.83 10.73
N ALA A 389 -19.99 -5.75 11.21
CA ALA A 389 -20.98 -4.84 10.62
C ALA A 389 -20.53 -3.37 10.75
N THR A 390 -20.66 -2.60 9.66
CA THR A 390 -20.21 -1.21 9.56
C THR A 390 -21.25 -0.36 8.82
N GLU A 391 -21.15 0.96 8.92
CA GLU A 391 -22.11 1.86 8.26
C GLU A 391 -21.99 1.78 6.73
N VAL A 392 -23.10 1.40 6.10
CA VAL A 392 -23.26 1.41 4.64
C VAL A 392 -24.45 2.28 4.28
N LEU A 393 -24.21 3.32 3.49
CA LEU A 393 -25.23 4.24 3.01
C LEU A 393 -25.80 3.70 1.69
N VAL A 394 -27.01 3.18 1.73
CA VAL A 394 -27.67 2.61 0.56
C VAL A 394 -28.49 3.70 -0.12
N VAL A 395 -28.22 3.97 -1.40
CA VAL A 395 -28.89 5.04 -2.14
C VAL A 395 -30.38 4.71 -2.31
N ALA A 396 -31.25 5.61 -1.84
CA ALA A 396 -32.68 5.44 -1.90
C ALA A 396 -33.15 5.39 -3.35
N LEU A 397 -34.12 4.50 -3.66
CA LEU A 397 -34.54 4.15 -5.03
C LEU A 397 -34.90 5.34 -5.96
N GLN A 398 -35.25 6.49 -5.39
CA GLN A 398 -35.54 7.72 -6.14
C GLN A 398 -34.30 8.50 -6.62
N SER A 399 -33.14 8.29 -5.99
CA SER A 399 -31.86 8.94 -6.34
C SER A 399 -30.90 8.03 -7.12
N VAL A 400 -31.18 6.72 -7.18
CA VAL A 400 -30.34 5.70 -7.84
C VAL A 400 -29.98 6.04 -9.29
N GLN A 401 -30.91 6.64 -10.06
CA GLN A 401 -30.62 7.05 -11.43
C GLN A 401 -29.52 8.12 -11.48
N GLY A 402 -29.70 9.24 -10.75
CA GLY A 402 -28.70 10.32 -10.70
C GLY A 402 -27.36 9.87 -10.13
N PHE A 403 -27.36 8.96 -9.14
CA PHE A 403 -26.15 8.38 -8.58
C PHE A 403 -25.41 7.48 -9.59
N THR A 404 -26.14 6.71 -10.41
CA THR A 404 -25.55 5.94 -11.53
C THR A 404 -25.00 6.87 -12.61
N GLU A 405 -25.72 7.94 -12.93
CA GLU A 405 -25.29 8.94 -13.92
C GLU A 405 -24.07 9.75 -13.46
N TYR A 406 -23.90 9.94 -12.15
CA TYR A 406 -22.72 10.58 -11.54
C TYR A 406 -21.50 9.65 -11.49
N ASN A 407 -21.64 8.42 -10.96
CA ASN A 407 -20.52 7.47 -10.82
C ASN A 407 -20.05 6.87 -12.15
N GLY A 408 -20.90 6.80 -13.17
CA GLY A 408 -20.60 6.16 -14.44
C GLY A 408 -20.42 4.63 -14.33
N ASP A 409 -19.17 4.17 -14.35
CA ASP A 409 -18.82 2.73 -14.42
C ASP A 409 -18.68 2.06 -13.03
N TYR A 410 -18.56 2.82 -11.93
CA TYR A 410 -18.53 2.26 -10.57
C TYR A 410 -19.89 2.33 -9.85
N ALA A 411 -20.09 1.43 -8.90
CA ALA A 411 -21.35 1.20 -8.19
C ALA A 411 -21.53 2.09 -6.95
N GLY A 412 -20.45 2.71 -6.47
CA GLY A 412 -20.44 3.52 -5.26
C GLY A 412 -19.08 4.12 -4.95
N VAL A 413 -19.05 4.99 -3.94
CA VAL A 413 -17.83 5.64 -3.42
C VAL A 413 -17.54 5.08 -2.04
N PHE A 414 -16.28 4.76 -1.79
CA PHE A 414 -15.76 4.15 -0.58
C PHE A 414 -14.78 5.12 0.09
N GLY A 415 -15.33 6.01 0.90
CA GLY A 415 -14.62 7.07 1.61
C GLY A 415 -13.80 6.53 2.79
N ILE A 416 -12.49 6.79 2.78
CA ILE A 416 -11.52 6.29 3.76
C ILE A 416 -10.69 7.40 4.44
N GLY A 417 -10.99 8.68 4.18
CA GLY A 417 -10.32 9.80 4.84
C GLY A 417 -10.69 9.88 6.33
N ALA A 418 -9.76 9.54 7.22
CA ALA A 418 -10.01 9.51 8.68
C ALA A 418 -10.43 10.88 9.28
N ASN A 419 -10.00 11.98 8.66
CA ASN A 419 -10.44 13.36 8.92
C ASN A 419 -11.04 14.00 7.66
N ALA A 420 -11.67 13.20 6.79
CA ALA A 420 -12.68 13.69 5.86
C ALA A 420 -14.03 13.75 6.58
N GLY A 421 -14.99 14.47 6.00
CA GLY A 421 -16.36 14.50 6.50
C GLY A 421 -17.36 14.35 5.35
N SER A 422 -18.49 13.70 5.65
CA SER A 422 -19.57 13.39 4.68
C SER A 422 -19.19 12.30 3.66
N PRO A 423 -20.18 11.52 3.17
CA PRO A 423 -21.57 11.41 3.66
C PRO A 423 -21.74 10.52 4.89
N GLY A 424 -20.78 9.64 5.20
CA GLY A 424 -20.81 8.74 6.34
C GLY A 424 -20.18 9.31 7.60
N SER A 425 -20.20 8.50 8.66
CA SER A 425 -19.69 8.81 10.00
C SER A 425 -18.46 8.02 10.42
N THR A 426 -18.05 7.02 9.63
CA THR A 426 -16.91 6.13 9.92
C THR A 426 -16.21 5.65 8.65
N ASN A 427 -14.92 5.32 8.75
CA ASN A 427 -14.17 4.66 7.68
C ASN A 427 -14.52 3.16 7.71
N PRO A 428 -15.10 2.56 6.65
CA PRO A 428 -15.59 1.19 6.71
C PRO A 428 -14.49 0.13 6.92
N PHE A 429 -13.22 0.43 6.60
CA PHE A 429 -12.11 -0.48 6.88
C PHE A 429 -11.78 -0.61 8.39
N LEU A 430 -12.23 0.31 9.25
CA LEU A 430 -12.07 0.16 10.71
C LEU A 430 -12.77 -1.09 11.27
N ALA A 431 -13.80 -1.58 10.58
CA ALA A 431 -14.53 -2.80 10.95
C ALA A 431 -13.86 -4.11 10.51
N MET A 432 -12.74 -4.04 9.77
CA MET A 432 -11.99 -5.21 9.29
C MET A 432 -11.21 -5.89 10.44
N PRO A 433 -11.12 -7.23 10.45
CA PRO A 433 -10.45 -7.98 11.53
C PRO A 433 -8.94 -7.79 11.59
N GLY A 434 -8.37 -8.08 12.76
CA GLY A 434 -6.93 -8.08 13.01
C GLY A 434 -6.31 -6.69 12.88
N MET A 435 -5.21 -6.60 12.14
CA MET A 435 -4.49 -5.34 11.88
C MET A 435 -4.95 -4.65 10.59
N LEU A 436 -5.94 -5.18 9.87
CA LEU A 436 -6.40 -4.59 8.60
C LEU A 436 -7.05 -3.21 8.78
N SER A 437 -7.57 -2.93 9.97
CA SER A 437 -8.11 -1.65 10.42
C SER A 437 -7.07 -0.56 10.71
N ARG A 438 -5.76 -0.86 10.58
CA ARG A 438 -4.66 0.10 10.86
C ARG A 438 -4.52 1.22 9.83
N GLY A 439 -4.89 0.96 8.59
CA GLY A 439 -4.58 1.82 7.46
C GLY A 439 -4.47 1.07 6.14
N VAL A 440 -4.19 1.82 5.08
CA VAL A 440 -4.03 1.29 3.72
C VAL A 440 -2.88 1.94 2.95
N LEU A 441 -2.09 1.11 2.27
CA LEU A 441 -1.10 1.55 1.29
C LEU A 441 -1.72 1.57 -0.13
N PHE A 442 -1.57 2.68 -0.84
CA PHE A 442 -1.75 2.77 -2.28
C PHE A 442 -0.46 2.44 -3.04
N ASP A 443 -0.54 1.47 -3.95
CA ASP A 443 0.54 1.07 -4.86
C ASP A 443 -0.03 0.96 -6.29
N GLU A 444 -0.33 2.13 -6.89
CA GLU A 444 -0.88 2.22 -8.25
C GLU A 444 0.01 1.55 -9.30
N ARG A 445 1.33 1.66 -9.10
CA ARG A 445 2.35 1.10 -10.00
C ARG A 445 2.29 -0.43 -10.03
N ARG A 446 1.85 -1.10 -8.95
CA ARG A 446 1.56 -2.55 -8.93
C ARG A 446 0.06 -2.88 -8.92
N ARG A 447 -0.82 -1.89 -9.07
CA ARG A 447 -2.28 -2.04 -9.20
C ARG A 447 -2.91 -2.78 -8.01
N ARG A 448 -2.56 -2.34 -6.81
CA ARG A 448 -3.04 -2.91 -5.54
C ARG A 448 -3.21 -1.85 -4.46
N LEU A 449 -4.09 -2.16 -3.52
CA LEU A 449 -4.05 -1.64 -2.15
C LEU A 449 -3.49 -2.70 -1.21
N ILE A 450 -2.91 -2.29 -0.08
CA ILE A 450 -2.50 -3.19 1.00
C ILE A 450 -3.06 -2.66 2.31
N LEU A 451 -4.09 -3.32 2.85
CA LEU A 451 -4.61 -3.05 4.20
C LEU A 451 -3.68 -3.70 5.22
N GLY A 452 -3.42 -3.01 6.34
CA GLY A 452 -2.48 -3.44 7.38
C GLY A 452 -1.47 -2.33 7.76
N PRO A 453 -0.53 -2.55 8.68
CA PRO A 453 0.48 -1.55 9.08
C PRO A 453 1.44 -1.22 7.93
N ASN A 454 1.79 0.05 7.68
CA ASN A 454 2.59 0.50 6.53
C ASN A 454 3.80 -0.44 6.22
N PRO A 455 3.77 -1.25 5.14
CA PRO A 455 4.82 -2.26 4.92
C PRO A 455 6.17 -1.66 4.52
N TYR A 456 6.21 -0.39 4.11
CA TYR A 456 7.41 0.32 3.66
C TYR A 456 7.85 1.37 4.68
N GLY A 457 9.11 1.82 4.59
CA GLY A 457 9.56 2.96 5.36
C GLY A 457 8.93 4.26 4.85
N ALA A 458 8.38 5.05 5.75
CA ALA A 458 7.97 6.43 5.45
C ALA A 458 9.21 7.32 5.32
N ARG A 459 9.27 8.14 4.26
CA ARG A 459 10.24 9.23 4.09
C ARG A 459 9.77 10.48 4.83
N THR A 460 8.46 10.70 4.83
CA THR A 460 7.79 11.80 5.55
C THR A 460 6.37 11.36 5.88
N THR A 461 5.90 11.69 7.07
CA THR A 461 4.50 11.52 7.48
C THR A 461 3.95 12.88 7.88
N ILE A 462 2.80 13.25 7.33
CA ILE A 462 2.07 14.48 7.67
C ILE A 462 0.82 14.12 8.49
N PRO A 463 0.43 14.95 9.48
CA PRO A 463 -0.77 14.72 10.28
C PRO A 463 -2.04 14.97 9.46
N GLY A 464 -3.07 14.17 9.71
CA GLY A 464 -4.33 14.22 8.98
C GLY A 464 -4.35 13.34 7.72
N ALA A 465 -5.57 12.93 7.36
CA ALA A 465 -5.90 12.24 6.12
C ALA A 465 -7.37 12.53 5.75
N PRO A 466 -7.69 13.28 4.68
CA PRO A 466 -6.82 13.82 3.63
C PRO A 466 -6.25 15.20 3.93
N SER A 467 -6.80 15.94 4.90
CA SER A 467 -6.49 17.36 5.14
C SER A 467 -5.17 17.53 5.89
N SER A 468 -4.28 18.35 5.35
CA SER A 468 -3.06 18.83 6.01
C SER A 468 -2.71 20.24 5.53
N GLN A 469 -2.18 21.11 6.39
CA GLN A 469 -1.58 22.38 5.93
C GLN A 469 -0.24 22.09 5.24
N LEU A 470 -0.13 22.38 3.94
CA LEU A 470 1.06 22.11 3.14
C LEU A 470 1.50 23.33 2.34
N GLN A 471 2.78 23.37 1.99
CA GLN A 471 3.38 24.46 1.23
C GLN A 471 3.38 24.09 -0.26
N VAL A 472 2.63 24.85 -1.06
CA VAL A 472 2.46 24.61 -2.50
C VAL A 472 3.19 25.71 -3.29
N GLN A 473 3.98 25.30 -4.29
CA GLN A 473 4.63 26.20 -5.24
C GLN A 473 4.23 25.83 -6.67
N ILE A 474 3.71 26.81 -7.42
CA ILE A 474 3.31 26.68 -8.82
C ILE A 474 4.22 27.55 -9.70
N GLY A 475 4.94 26.92 -10.62
CA GLY A 475 5.91 27.57 -11.51
C GLY A 475 7.03 28.29 -10.74
N ASP A 476 7.41 29.49 -11.21
CA ASP A 476 8.33 30.40 -10.52
C ASP A 476 7.62 31.23 -9.41
N GLY A 477 6.43 30.81 -8.96
CA GLY A 477 5.62 31.51 -7.95
C GLY A 477 6.17 31.45 -6.53
N GLU A 478 5.54 32.19 -5.62
CA GLU A 478 5.86 32.13 -4.19
C GLU A 478 5.29 30.85 -3.56
N MET A 479 6.06 30.22 -2.68
CA MET A 479 5.63 29.05 -1.93
C MET A 479 4.58 29.47 -0.90
N THR A 480 3.38 28.94 -1.01
CA THR A 480 2.20 29.41 -0.28
C THR A 480 1.61 28.29 0.58
N LEU A 481 1.36 28.59 1.86
CA LEU A 481 0.74 27.65 2.80
C LEU A 481 -0.77 27.59 2.54
N VAL A 482 -1.27 26.39 2.25
CA VAL A 482 -2.68 26.13 1.90
C VAL A 482 -3.16 24.83 2.54
N ASP A 483 -4.43 24.78 2.95
CA ASP A 483 -5.05 23.52 3.37
C ASP A 483 -5.16 22.60 2.16
N THR A 484 -4.56 21.42 2.25
CA THR A 484 -4.38 20.49 1.14
C THR A 484 -5.11 19.19 1.42
N TRP A 485 -5.90 18.74 0.46
CA TRP A 485 -6.53 17.42 0.46
C TRP A 485 -5.73 16.47 -0.43
N VAL A 486 -5.06 15.49 0.20
CA VAL A 486 -4.40 14.38 -0.49
C VAL A 486 -5.46 13.36 -0.92
N ASP A 487 -6.04 13.60 -2.09
CA ASP A 487 -7.33 13.07 -2.51
C ASP A 487 -7.20 12.13 -3.73
N SER A 488 -7.56 10.86 -3.54
CA SER A 488 -7.57 9.82 -4.57
C SER A 488 -8.83 9.81 -5.46
N GLY A 489 -9.92 10.45 -5.02
CA GLY A 489 -11.11 10.73 -5.82
C GLY A 489 -11.05 12.06 -6.58
N GLY A 490 -10.13 12.94 -6.22
CA GLY A 490 -9.95 14.31 -6.75
C GLY A 490 -9.55 14.44 -8.23
N ILE A 491 -9.66 13.37 -9.03
CA ILE A 491 -9.42 13.33 -10.47
C ILE A 491 -8.01 13.87 -10.83
N LEU A 492 -7.89 15.07 -11.40
CA LEU A 492 -6.62 15.72 -11.76
C LEU A 492 -6.11 16.73 -10.71
N GLY A 493 -6.91 17.00 -9.67
CA GLY A 493 -6.65 18.01 -8.65
C GLY A 493 -7.06 19.43 -9.07
N SER A 494 -7.05 20.34 -8.09
CA SER A 494 -7.41 21.75 -8.24
C SER A 494 -6.50 22.65 -7.43
N VAL A 495 -6.39 23.92 -7.82
CA VAL A 495 -5.67 24.96 -7.08
C VAL A 495 -6.55 26.21 -6.95
N PRO A 496 -6.65 26.82 -5.76
CA PRO A 496 -7.43 28.02 -5.56
C PRO A 496 -6.76 29.22 -6.28
N ASP A 497 -7.59 30.12 -6.81
CA ASP A 497 -7.15 31.31 -7.54
C ASP A 497 -6.22 32.22 -6.72
N ASN A 498 -6.35 32.21 -5.39
CA ASN A 498 -5.47 32.95 -4.49
C ASN A 498 -4.04 32.37 -4.34
N VAL A 499 -3.81 31.11 -4.75
CA VAL A 499 -2.49 30.45 -4.81
C VAL A 499 -1.89 30.53 -6.23
N TYR A 500 -2.71 30.41 -7.27
CA TYR A 500 -2.23 30.38 -8.67
C TYR A 500 -2.39 31.69 -9.45
N GLY A 501 -3.53 32.38 -9.31
CA GLY A 501 -3.96 33.52 -10.12
C GLY A 501 -5.04 33.18 -11.17
N ASP A 502 -5.47 34.20 -11.92
CA ASP A 502 -6.58 34.12 -12.88
C ASP A 502 -6.41 33.01 -13.95
N GLY A 503 -7.35 32.07 -14.03
CA GLY A 503 -7.43 31.08 -15.11
C GLY A 503 -8.53 30.03 -14.91
N PRO A 504 -8.77 29.14 -15.88
CA PRO A 504 -9.61 27.94 -15.70
C PRO A 504 -8.80 26.67 -15.36
N GLU A 505 -7.52 26.64 -15.76
CA GLU A 505 -6.59 25.53 -15.57
C GLU A 505 -5.16 26.08 -15.47
N VAL A 506 -4.27 25.35 -14.79
CA VAL A 506 -2.83 25.66 -14.81
C VAL A 506 -2.27 25.30 -16.21
N PRO A 507 -1.50 26.18 -16.88
CA PRO A 507 -0.97 25.89 -18.21
C PRO A 507 -0.02 24.68 -18.22
N PRO A 508 -0.07 23.82 -19.26
CA PRO A 508 0.90 22.74 -19.48
C PRO A 508 2.35 23.23 -19.56
N GLY A 509 3.27 22.53 -18.90
CA GLY A 509 4.69 22.89 -18.78
C GLY A 509 5.03 23.63 -17.48
N THR A 510 4.04 23.89 -16.62
CA THR A 510 4.22 24.47 -15.28
C THR A 510 4.72 23.40 -14.31
N VAL A 511 5.76 23.69 -13.53
CA VAL A 511 6.17 22.81 -12.41
C VAL A 511 5.22 23.02 -11.23
N VAL A 512 4.78 21.94 -10.61
CA VAL A 512 4.02 21.95 -9.36
C VAL A 512 4.82 21.19 -8.33
N SER A 513 5.11 21.81 -7.20
CA SER A 513 5.90 21.22 -6.11
C SER A 513 5.19 21.43 -4.78
N VAL A 514 5.04 20.35 -4.00
CA VAL A 514 4.34 20.35 -2.71
C VAL A 514 5.29 19.88 -1.63
N TYR A 515 5.33 20.62 -0.53
CA TYR A 515 6.26 20.44 0.59
C TYR A 515 5.49 20.33 1.92
N THR A 516 6.18 19.87 2.96
CA THR A 516 5.74 19.98 4.37
C THR A 516 5.37 21.41 4.77
N GLU A 517 4.62 21.58 5.85
CA GLU A 517 4.14 22.87 6.38
C GLU A 517 5.27 23.93 6.55
N ASP A 518 6.46 23.46 6.94
CA ASP A 518 7.68 24.26 7.10
C ASP A 518 8.39 24.67 5.79
N GLY A 519 8.01 24.05 4.66
CA GLY A 519 8.65 24.22 3.35
C GLY A 519 10.00 23.53 3.19
N GLU A 520 10.50 22.79 4.18
CA GLU A 520 11.84 22.19 4.15
C GLU A 520 11.89 20.87 3.37
N THR A 521 10.82 20.05 3.44
CA THR A 521 10.81 18.71 2.83
C THR A 521 9.83 18.61 1.66
N LEU A 522 10.35 18.42 0.45
CA LEU A 522 9.54 18.13 -0.75
C LEU A 522 8.80 16.80 -0.57
N LEU A 523 7.48 16.81 -0.69
CA LEU A 523 6.62 15.61 -0.66
C LEU A 523 6.51 15.00 -2.06
N TYR A 524 6.14 15.80 -3.05
CA TYR A 524 6.19 15.42 -4.47
C TYR A 524 6.33 16.66 -5.38
N SER A 525 6.80 16.43 -6.60
CA SER A 525 6.84 17.44 -7.65
C SER A 525 6.54 16.80 -9.01
N TYR A 526 5.88 17.54 -9.90
CA TYR A 526 5.63 17.14 -11.28
C TYR A 526 5.59 18.34 -12.21
N THR A 527 5.48 18.09 -13.52
CA THR A 527 5.23 19.14 -14.52
C THR A 527 3.89 18.87 -15.19
N THR A 528 3.03 19.89 -15.24
CA THR A 528 1.72 19.80 -15.86
C THR A 528 1.81 19.48 -17.36
N THR A 529 0.79 18.83 -17.89
CA THR A 529 0.70 18.44 -19.30
C THR A 529 -0.72 18.69 -19.81
N ARG A 530 -0.93 18.63 -21.14
CA ARG A 530 -2.28 18.68 -21.76
C ARG A 530 -3.21 17.50 -21.38
N LYS A 531 -2.80 16.64 -20.45
CA LYS A 531 -3.51 15.44 -20.00
C LYS A 531 -3.54 15.27 -18.47
N ASN A 532 -2.73 16.05 -17.76
CA ASN A 532 -2.70 16.11 -16.30
C ASN A 532 -2.31 17.55 -15.94
N THR A 533 -3.29 18.34 -15.52
CA THR A 533 -3.10 19.68 -14.99
C THR A 533 -4.23 19.99 -14.01
N LEU A 534 -3.94 20.88 -13.07
CA LEU A 534 -4.89 21.31 -12.05
C LEU A 534 -5.95 22.22 -12.70
N SER A 535 -7.22 22.02 -12.34
CA SER A 535 -8.23 23.08 -12.51
C SER A 535 -7.89 24.27 -11.60
N VAL A 536 -8.34 25.46 -11.99
CA VAL A 536 -8.28 26.65 -11.13
C VAL A 536 -9.69 26.94 -10.64
N ASN A 537 -9.87 27.02 -9.33
CA ASN A 537 -11.18 27.25 -8.70
C ASN A 537 -11.21 28.57 -7.94
N ASP A 538 -12.41 29.14 -7.76
CA ASP A 538 -12.61 30.33 -6.94
C ASP A 538 -12.34 29.99 -5.46
N SER A 539 -11.53 30.80 -4.79
CA SER A 539 -11.17 30.60 -3.39
C SER A 539 -12.20 31.11 -2.36
N GLU A 540 -13.25 31.83 -2.80
CA GLU A 540 -14.44 32.06 -1.97
C GLU A 540 -15.36 30.83 -1.94
N ASP A 541 -15.37 29.99 -2.99
CA ASP A 541 -16.13 28.72 -3.05
C ASP A 541 -15.34 27.54 -2.44
N ASP A 542 -14.05 27.36 -2.79
CA ASP A 542 -13.17 26.36 -2.17
C ASP A 542 -11.73 26.88 -1.95
N PRO A 543 -11.30 27.17 -0.71
CA PRO A 543 -9.96 27.69 -0.42
C PRO A 543 -8.86 26.61 -0.41
N ARG A 544 -9.16 25.33 -0.72
CA ARG A 544 -8.24 24.19 -0.57
C ARG A 544 -7.52 23.84 -1.86
N PHE A 545 -6.30 23.33 -1.72
CA PHE A 545 -5.58 22.68 -2.81
C PHE A 545 -5.90 21.17 -2.83
N ASN A 546 -6.34 20.64 -3.98
CA ASN A 546 -6.64 19.22 -4.13
C ASN A 546 -5.53 18.56 -4.98
N THR A 547 -4.91 17.49 -4.48
CA THR A 547 -3.77 16.85 -5.18
C THR A 547 -4.17 16.08 -6.43
N GLY A 548 -5.41 15.60 -6.49
CA GLY A 548 -5.88 14.53 -7.36
C GLY A 548 -5.01 13.27 -7.28
N PHE A 549 -5.11 12.43 -8.32
CA PHE A 549 -4.36 11.17 -8.45
C PHE A 549 -2.82 11.34 -8.49
N THR A 550 -2.30 12.55 -8.70
CA THR A 550 -0.89 12.74 -9.08
C THR A 550 0.12 12.14 -8.08
N PRO A 551 0.09 12.43 -6.76
CA PRO A 551 1.03 11.81 -5.82
C PRO A 551 0.91 10.27 -5.76
N PHE A 552 -0.30 9.72 -5.87
CA PHE A 552 -0.57 8.28 -5.91
C PHE A 552 0.08 7.60 -7.11
N SER A 553 0.13 8.28 -8.26
CA SER A 553 0.78 7.78 -9.49
C SER A 553 2.32 7.80 -9.45
N LEU A 554 2.91 8.69 -8.64
CA LEU A 554 4.35 8.90 -8.55
C LEU A 554 5.04 7.93 -7.59
N GLY A 555 4.47 7.76 -6.38
CA GLY A 555 5.10 7.03 -5.27
C GLY A 555 4.31 5.82 -4.78
N THR A 556 4.44 5.53 -3.48
CA THR A 556 3.42 4.81 -2.71
C THR A 556 3.07 5.64 -1.48
N LEU A 557 1.78 5.78 -1.21
CA LEU A 557 1.27 6.56 -0.08
C LEU A 557 0.59 5.59 0.90
N TYR A 558 0.80 5.80 2.19
CA TYR A 558 0.09 5.07 3.24
C TYR A 558 -0.78 6.01 4.07
N PHE A 559 -2.03 5.63 4.27
CA PHE A 559 -2.99 6.37 5.09
C PHE A 559 -3.25 5.58 6.38
N SER A 560 -2.92 6.17 7.52
CA SER A 560 -3.27 5.62 8.84
C SER A 560 -4.72 5.94 9.17
N PHE A 561 -5.41 5.03 9.87
CA PHE A 561 -6.79 5.25 10.35
C PHE A 561 -6.87 5.53 11.86
N ALA A 562 -5.73 5.70 12.55
CA ALA A 562 -5.68 6.07 13.96
C ALA A 562 -5.91 7.58 14.15
N GLY A 563 -6.81 7.97 15.05
CA GLY A 563 -7.18 9.37 15.31
C GLY A 563 -7.70 10.09 14.06
N GLU A 564 -7.23 11.32 13.83
CA GLU A 564 -7.47 12.09 12.59
C GLU A 564 -6.74 11.52 11.35
N GLY A 565 -6.05 10.38 11.51
CA GLY A 565 -5.23 9.75 10.49
C GLY A 565 -3.91 10.47 10.23
N THR A 566 -3.10 9.87 9.37
CA THR A 566 -1.85 10.46 8.87
C THR A 566 -1.59 10.00 7.44
N THR A 567 -0.92 10.85 6.65
CA THR A 567 -0.52 10.52 5.28
C THR A 567 1.00 10.35 5.23
N SER A 568 1.47 9.14 4.96
CA SER A 568 2.90 8.83 4.82
C SER A 568 3.31 8.72 3.35
N PHE A 569 4.26 9.55 2.94
CA PHE A 569 4.97 9.46 1.68
C PHE A 569 6.16 8.52 1.87
N ASN A 570 6.14 7.35 1.23
CA ASN A 570 7.20 6.34 1.37
C ASN A 570 8.40 6.58 0.43
N TYR A 571 9.47 5.82 0.67
CA TYR A 571 10.63 5.71 -0.25
C TYR A 571 10.29 4.88 -1.51
#